data_AF-A0A412HNR1-F1
#
_entry.id   AF-A0A412HNR1-F1
#
_cell.length_a   1.000
_cell.length_b   1.000
_cell.length_c   1.000
_cell.angle_alpha   90.00
_cell.angle_beta   90.00
_cell.angle_gamma   90.00
#
_symmetry.space_group_name_H-M   'P 1'
#
loop_
_entity.id
_entity.type
_entity.pdbx_description
1 polymer ?
#
loop_
_entity_poly.entity_id
_entity_poly.type
_entity_poly.pdbx_seq_one_letter_code
_entity_poly.pdbx_strand_id
1 'polypeptide(L)'
;MNKLRTLADVLRQAGFARITGLFLVFYLLCSTAVWLSEPTTLTFGDGLWFSFETVSTIGFGDIPAETPVARAITVVLSVISIFYIAMLTGVAVNYCNTLIKMRQKDTMARFMDDLEHLEELDRDELADLSRRVREYRRRQR
;
A
#
# COMPACT_ATOMS: atom_id res chain seq x y z
N MET A 1 14.91 13.60 9.03
CA MET A 1 14.11 12.49 9.57
C MET A 1 14.16 11.31 8.59
N ASN A 2 14.51 10.11 9.05
CA ASN A 2 14.78 8.96 8.18
C ASN A 2 13.50 8.54 7.42
N LYS A 3 13.56 8.45 6.08
CA LYS A 3 12.45 7.97 5.22
C LYS A 3 11.86 6.61 5.66
N LEU A 4 12.69 5.79 6.33
CA LEU A 4 12.30 4.53 6.94
C LEU A 4 11.31 4.68 8.12
N ARG A 5 11.41 5.76 8.91
CA ARG A 5 10.47 6.04 10.00
C ARG A 5 9.09 6.45 9.49
N THR A 6 9.03 7.25 8.43
CA THR A 6 7.76 7.63 7.79
C THR A 6 7.06 6.44 7.14
N LEU A 7 7.81 5.50 6.57
CA LEU A 7 7.27 4.20 6.11
C LEU A 7 6.72 3.40 7.28
N ALA A 8 7.51 3.26 8.35
CA ALA A 8 7.12 2.54 9.53
C ALA A 8 5.85 3.15 10.18
N ASP A 9 5.72 4.47 10.24
CA ASP A 9 4.55 5.14 10.83
C ASP A 9 3.28 4.99 9.99
N VAL A 10 3.39 4.96 8.66
CA VAL A 10 2.25 4.67 7.78
C VAL A 10 1.86 3.20 7.86
N LEU A 11 2.84 2.28 7.93
CA LEU A 11 2.59 0.86 8.20
C LEU A 11 1.99 0.62 9.60
N ARG A 12 2.35 1.49 10.56
CA ARG A 12 1.90 1.49 11.95
C ARG A 12 0.59 2.26 12.13
N GLN A 13 -0.11 2.64 11.06
CA GLN A 13 -1.55 2.91 11.13
C GLN A 13 -2.18 1.72 11.85
N ALA A 14 -2.69 1.97 13.06
CA ALA A 14 -2.91 0.93 14.07
C ALA A 14 -3.84 -0.23 13.62
N GLY A 15 -4.54 -0.09 12.50
CA GLY A 15 -5.33 -1.14 11.88
C GLY A 15 -4.62 -1.98 10.81
N PHE A 16 -3.70 -1.43 10.00
CA PHE A 16 -3.20 -2.13 8.81
C PHE A 16 -2.45 -3.43 9.15
N ALA A 17 -1.48 -3.37 10.06
CA ALA A 17 -0.76 -4.57 10.50
C ALA A 17 -1.68 -5.62 11.13
N ARG A 18 -2.73 -5.20 11.85
CA ARG A 18 -3.73 -6.12 12.43
C ARG A 18 -4.58 -6.75 11.34
N ILE A 19 -5.06 -5.97 10.38
CA ILE A 19 -5.88 -6.46 9.26
C ILE A 19 -5.07 -7.42 8.38
N THR A 20 -3.82 -7.08 8.06
CA THR A 20 -2.90 -7.99 7.35
C THR A 20 -2.66 -9.27 8.15
N GLY A 21 -2.45 -9.18 9.47
CA GLY A 21 -2.32 -10.36 10.32
C GLY A 21 -3.57 -11.25 10.30
N LEU A 22 -4.76 -10.66 10.43
CA LEU A 22 -6.03 -11.38 10.33
C LEU A 22 -6.23 -12.01 8.96
N PHE A 23 -5.90 -11.30 7.88
CA PHE A 23 -5.96 -11.82 6.53
C PHE A 23 -5.01 -13.00 6.32
N LEU A 24 -3.78 -12.94 6.85
CA LEU A 24 -2.83 -14.06 6.79
C LEU A 24 -3.33 -15.28 7.56
N VAL A 25 -3.92 -15.10 8.75
CA VAL A 25 -4.55 -16.20 9.49
C VAL A 25 -5.71 -16.79 8.69
N PHE A 26 -6.59 -15.95 8.16
CA PHE A 26 -7.70 -16.39 7.31
C PHE A 26 -7.22 -17.14 6.06
N TYR A 27 -6.19 -16.63 5.39
CA TYR A 27 -5.54 -17.29 4.26
C TYR A 27 -5.03 -18.69 4.63
N LEU A 28 -4.28 -18.84 5.72
CA LEU A 28 -3.78 -20.14 6.17
C LEU A 28 -4.91 -21.10 6.56
N LEU A 29 -6.00 -20.59 7.15
CA LEU A 29 -7.20 -21.38 7.45
C LEU A 29 -7.86 -21.89 6.17
N CYS A 30 -8.02 -21.04 5.16
CA CYS A 30 -8.55 -21.45 3.85
C CYS A 30 -7.65 -22.48 3.17
N SER A 31 -6.33 -22.27 3.16
CA SER A 31 -5.37 -23.23 2.59
C SER A 31 -5.44 -24.59 3.28
N THR A 32 -5.55 -24.59 4.61
CA THR A 32 -5.73 -25.83 5.39
C THR A 32 -7.07 -26.49 5.09
N ALA A 33 -8.15 -25.71 4.97
CA ALA A 33 -9.48 -26.23 4.69
C ALA A 33 -9.61 -26.84 3.27
N VAL A 34 -8.92 -26.24 2.28
CA VAL A 34 -8.82 -26.82 0.92
C VAL A 34 -8.05 -28.14 0.96
N TRP A 35 -6.89 -28.17 1.64
CA TRP A 35 -6.14 -29.41 1.82
C TRP A 35 -6.98 -30.51 2.51
N LEU A 36 -7.70 -30.18 3.58
CA LEU A 36 -8.57 -31.12 4.30
C LEU A 36 -9.81 -31.54 3.51
N SER A 37 -10.19 -30.81 2.46
CA SER A 37 -11.31 -31.21 1.60
C SER A 37 -10.94 -32.41 0.72
N GLU A 38 -9.67 -32.54 0.35
CA GLU A 38 -9.14 -33.63 -0.48
C GLU A 38 -7.74 -34.08 0.01
N PRO A 39 -7.63 -34.61 1.23
CA PRO A 39 -6.34 -34.86 1.88
C PRO A 39 -5.57 -36.04 1.27
N THR A 40 -6.22 -36.83 0.41
CA THR A 40 -5.63 -37.98 -0.28
C THR A 40 -4.88 -37.59 -1.55
N THR A 41 -5.23 -36.45 -2.15
CA THR A 41 -4.69 -35.98 -3.43
C THR A 41 -3.87 -34.70 -3.26
N LEU A 42 -4.29 -33.82 -2.34
CA LEU A 42 -3.63 -32.56 -2.07
C LEU A 42 -2.69 -32.65 -0.87
N THR A 43 -1.59 -31.91 -0.94
CA THR A 43 -0.74 -31.58 0.20
C THR A 43 -1.11 -30.21 0.78
N PHE A 44 -0.57 -29.87 1.95
CA PHE A 44 -0.70 -28.52 2.49
C PHE A 44 -0.09 -27.45 1.56
N GLY A 45 1.01 -27.79 0.87
CA GLY A 45 1.65 -26.90 -0.11
C GLY A 45 0.72 -26.59 -1.28
N ASP A 46 -0.03 -27.58 -1.74
CA ASP A 46 -1.04 -27.43 -2.80
C ASP A 46 -2.19 -26.53 -2.34
N GLY A 47 -2.65 -26.66 -1.09
CA GLY A 47 -3.64 -25.76 -0.50
C GLY A 47 -3.16 -24.30 -0.40
N LEU A 48 -1.88 -24.09 -0.07
CA LEU A 48 -1.25 -22.76 -0.09
C LEU A 48 -1.17 -22.20 -1.52
N TRP A 49 -0.72 -23.02 -2.48
CA TRP A 49 -0.62 -22.65 -3.89
C TRP A 49 -1.99 -22.25 -4.46
N PHE A 50 -3.01 -23.09 -4.26
CA PHE A 50 -4.40 -22.82 -4.63
C PHE A 50 -4.91 -21.49 -4.04
N SER A 51 -4.63 -21.26 -2.75
CA SER A 51 -5.04 -20.02 -2.09
C SER A 51 -4.30 -18.81 -2.66
N PHE A 52 -3.02 -18.97 -3.03
CA PHE A 52 -2.21 -17.91 -3.63
C PHE A 52 -2.74 -17.51 -5.01
N GLU A 53 -3.02 -18.47 -5.91
CA GLU A 53 -3.57 -18.16 -7.23
C GLU A 53 -4.97 -17.51 -7.14
N THR A 54 -5.77 -17.92 -6.15
CA THR A 54 -7.11 -17.35 -5.91
C THR A 54 -7.01 -15.92 -5.39
N VAL A 55 -6.16 -15.68 -4.37
CA VAL A 55 -5.97 -14.36 -3.77
C VAL A 55 -5.34 -13.38 -4.76
N SER A 56 -4.35 -13.83 -5.53
CA SER A 56 -3.70 -13.02 -6.56
C SER A 56 -4.57 -12.78 -7.79
N THR A 57 -5.73 -13.44 -7.88
CA THR A 57 -6.64 -13.41 -9.03
C THR A 57 -6.02 -13.93 -10.33
N ILE A 58 -4.93 -14.68 -10.23
CA ILE A 58 -4.26 -15.31 -11.38
C ILE A 58 -5.07 -16.50 -11.87
N GLY A 59 -5.46 -17.40 -10.96
CA GLY A 59 -6.26 -18.59 -11.24
C GLY A 59 -5.70 -19.45 -12.36
N PHE A 60 -4.51 -20.06 -12.16
CA PHE A 60 -3.93 -20.99 -13.13
C PHE A 60 -4.84 -22.20 -13.37
N GLY A 61 -5.56 -22.64 -12.33
CA GLY A 61 -6.55 -23.72 -12.42
C GLY A 61 -5.89 -25.10 -12.59
N ASP A 62 -4.62 -25.22 -12.24
CA ASP A 62 -3.88 -26.47 -12.14
C ASP A 62 -4.35 -27.32 -10.95
N ILE A 63 -4.86 -26.68 -9.90
CA ILE A 63 -5.56 -27.34 -8.79
C ILE A 63 -7.04 -26.92 -8.80
N PRO A 64 -7.96 -27.75 -9.32
CA PRO A 64 -9.37 -27.40 -9.35
C PRO A 64 -10.04 -27.58 -7.98
N ALA A 65 -11.03 -26.74 -7.69
CA ALA A 65 -11.93 -26.94 -6.55
C ALA A 65 -13.02 -27.97 -6.92
N GLU A 66 -12.72 -29.26 -6.76
CA GLU A 66 -13.64 -30.33 -7.14
C GLU A 66 -14.78 -30.50 -6.12
N THR A 67 -14.46 -30.45 -4.82
CA THR A 67 -15.47 -30.60 -3.76
C THR A 67 -16.36 -29.36 -3.59
N PRO A 68 -17.64 -29.53 -3.19
CA PRO A 68 -18.51 -28.41 -2.81
C PRO A 68 -17.93 -27.54 -1.70
N VAL A 69 -17.18 -28.15 -0.77
CA VAL A 69 -16.50 -27.46 0.32
C VAL A 69 -15.39 -26.56 -0.23
N ALA A 70 -14.51 -27.09 -1.09
CA ALA A 70 -13.46 -26.29 -1.74
C ALA A 70 -14.08 -25.11 -2.51
N ARG A 71 -15.14 -25.34 -3.29
CA ARG A 71 -15.83 -24.27 -4.04
C ARG A 71 -16.38 -23.17 -3.13
N ALA A 72 -17.01 -23.53 -2.01
CA ALA A 72 -17.50 -22.56 -1.05
C ALA A 72 -16.35 -21.74 -0.43
N ILE A 73 -15.24 -22.39 -0.09
CA ILE A 73 -14.04 -21.72 0.42
C ILE A 73 -13.48 -20.75 -0.63
N THR A 74 -13.39 -21.15 -1.89
CA THR A 74 -12.92 -20.31 -2.99
C THR A 74 -13.76 -19.04 -3.14
N VAL A 75 -15.10 -19.16 -3.08
CA VAL A 75 -15.99 -18.00 -3.18
C VAL A 75 -15.71 -17.01 -2.04
N VAL A 76 -15.63 -17.50 -0.80
CA VAL A 76 -15.39 -16.65 0.38
C VAL A 76 -13.99 -16.03 0.32
N LEU A 77 -12.97 -16.81 -0.03
CA LEU A 77 -11.59 -16.36 -0.17
C LEU A 77 -11.47 -15.26 -1.24
N SER A 78 -12.10 -15.45 -2.41
CA SER A 78 -12.10 -14.48 -3.50
C SER A 78 -12.75 -13.15 -3.12
N VAL A 79 -13.89 -13.18 -2.42
CA VAL A 79 -14.55 -11.92 -2.00
C VAL A 79 -13.67 -11.16 -1.02
N ILE A 80 -13.12 -11.84 -0.01
CA ILE A 80 -12.30 -11.22 1.03
C ILE A 80 -10.96 -10.73 0.45
N SER A 81 -10.35 -11.47 -0.47
CA SER A 81 -9.09 -11.08 -1.10
C SER A 81 -9.22 -9.80 -1.92
N ILE A 82 -10.34 -9.61 -2.64
CA ILE A 82 -10.61 -8.38 -3.40
C ILE A 82 -10.63 -7.16 -2.47
N PHE A 83 -11.34 -7.24 -1.34
CA PHE A 83 -11.36 -6.16 -0.35
C PHE A 83 -9.97 -5.89 0.23
N TYR A 84 -9.19 -6.94 0.49
CA TYR A 84 -7.84 -6.81 1.00
C TYR A 84 -6.89 -6.13 0.00
N ILE A 85 -6.94 -6.51 -1.28
CA ILE A 85 -6.15 -5.88 -2.36
C ILE A 85 -6.55 -4.42 -2.57
N ALA A 86 -7.86 -4.12 -2.53
CA ALA A 86 -8.35 -2.74 -2.61
C ALA A 86 -7.82 -1.89 -1.45
N MET A 87 -7.81 -2.43 -0.23
CA MET A 87 -7.24 -1.77 0.94
C MET A 87 -5.72 -1.56 0.79
N LEU A 88 -4.96 -2.57 0.36
CA LEU A 88 -3.52 -2.45 0.10
C LEU A 88 -3.22 -1.32 -0.87
N THR A 89 -3.99 -1.24 -1.95
CA THR A 89 -3.88 -0.16 -2.94
C THR A 89 -4.17 1.21 -2.31
N GLY A 90 -5.23 1.31 -1.49
CA GLY A 90 -5.56 2.54 -0.77
C GLY A 90 -4.45 3.01 0.16
N VAL A 91 -3.81 2.08 0.89
CA VAL A 91 -2.66 2.38 1.77
C VAL A 91 -1.47 2.88 0.96
N ALA A 92 -1.16 2.24 -0.17
CA ALA A 92 -0.07 2.66 -1.06
C ALA A 92 -0.30 4.07 -1.63
N VAL A 93 -1.52 4.36 -2.09
CA VAL A 93 -1.90 5.69 -2.58
C VAL A 93 -1.81 6.73 -1.46
N ASN A 94 -2.33 6.43 -0.27
CA ASN A 94 -2.25 7.33 0.89
C ASN A 94 -0.79 7.63 1.29
N TYR A 95 0.07 6.61 1.23
CA TYR A 95 1.50 6.77 1.47
C TYR A 95 2.15 7.71 0.45
N CYS A 96 1.90 7.51 -0.85
CA CYS A 96 2.39 8.39 -1.91
C CYS A 96 1.92 9.83 -1.72
N ASN A 97 0.63 10.02 -1.41
CA ASN A 97 0.07 11.35 -1.13
C ASN A 97 0.72 12.01 0.09
N THR A 98 0.99 11.23 1.15
CA THR A 98 1.67 11.73 2.35
C THR A 98 3.11 12.17 2.04
N LEU A 99 3.85 11.38 1.25
CA LEU A 99 5.19 11.74 0.80
C LEU A 99 5.20 13.03 -0.02
N ILE A 100 4.26 13.19 -0.95
CA ILE A 100 4.14 14.39 -1.79
C ILE A 100 3.85 15.61 -0.90
N LYS A 101 2.92 15.50 0.05
CA LYS A 101 2.59 16.58 1.00
C LYS A 101 3.78 16.97 1.88
N MET A 102 4.56 16.00 2.37
CA MET A 102 5.78 16.27 3.15
C MET A 102 6.79 17.06 2.31
N ARG A 103 7.02 16.65 1.06
CA ARG A 103 7.95 17.34 0.15
C ARG A 103 7.52 18.77 -0.17
N GLN A 104 6.21 19.02 -0.29
CA GLN A 104 5.67 20.37 -0.44
C GLN A 104 5.89 21.23 0.81
N LYS A 105 5.67 20.67 2.01
CA LYS A 105 5.92 21.40 3.27
C LYS A 105 7.38 21.78 3.44
N ASP A 106 8.30 20.85 3.18
CA ASP A 106 9.75 21.13 3.24
C ASP A 106 10.15 22.25 2.26
N THR A 107 9.56 22.24 1.06
CA THR A 107 9.82 23.28 0.05
C THR A 107 9.28 24.64 0.50
N MET A 108 8.09 24.68 1.09
CA MET A 108 7.51 25.92 1.63
C MET A 108 8.25 26.44 2.88
N ALA A 109 8.75 25.54 3.74
CA ALA A 109 9.54 25.93 4.89
C ALA A 109 10.84 26.63 4.49
N ARG A 110 11.55 26.09 3.49
CA ARG A 110 12.73 26.75 2.91
C ARG A 110 12.40 28.11 2.30
N PHE A 111 11.29 28.18 1.57
CA PHE A 111 10.85 29.45 0.99
C PHE A 111 10.52 30.50 2.06
N MET A 112 9.94 30.09 3.20
CA MET A 112 9.72 30.98 4.34
C MET A 112 11.02 31.40 5.03
N ASP A 113 11.98 30.49 5.15
CA ASP A 113 13.30 30.76 5.72
C ASP A 113 14.08 31.79 4.89
N ASP A 114 14.05 31.64 3.55
CA ASP A 114 14.62 32.61 2.60
C ASP A 114 13.93 33.99 2.73
N LEU A 115 12.64 34.03 3.08
CA LEU A 115 11.89 35.27 3.30
C LEU A 115 12.20 35.94 4.65
N GLU A 116 12.55 35.16 5.67
CA GLU A 116 12.90 35.68 6.99
C GLU A 116 14.31 36.29 6.99
N HIS A 117 15.23 35.69 6.22
CA HIS A 117 16.62 36.14 6.09
C HIS A 117 16.89 36.99 4.83
N LEU A 118 15.87 37.70 4.31
CA LEU A 118 15.97 38.48 3.06
C LEU A 118 17.13 39.49 3.03
N GLU A 119 17.49 40.05 4.18
CA GLU A 119 18.57 41.02 4.29
C GLU A 119 19.97 40.38 4.17
N GLU A 120 20.07 39.07 4.40
CA GLU A 120 21.31 38.29 4.33
C GLU A 120 21.55 37.64 2.96
N LEU A 121 20.52 37.57 2.10
CA LEU A 121 20.61 36.98 0.75
C LEU A 121 21.42 37.86 -0.22
N ASP A 122 22.26 37.22 -1.04
CA ASP A 122 22.96 37.90 -2.13
C ASP A 122 22.00 38.25 -3.29
N ARG A 123 22.39 39.20 -4.16
CA ARG A 123 21.65 39.64 -5.35
C ARG A 123 21.19 38.48 -6.23
N ASP A 124 22.04 37.46 -6.39
CA ASP A 124 21.74 36.29 -7.21
C ASP A 124 20.68 35.38 -6.57
N GLU A 125 20.72 35.19 -5.25
CA GLU A 125 19.73 34.41 -4.50
C GLU A 125 18.37 35.12 -4.46
N LEU A 126 18.37 36.44 -4.29
CA LEU A 126 17.16 37.28 -4.36
C LEU A 126 16.50 37.24 -5.75
N ALA A 127 17.30 37.19 -6.81
CA ALA A 127 16.81 37.05 -8.18
C ALA A 127 16.17 35.67 -8.42
N ASP A 128 16.75 34.59 -7.87
CA ASP A 128 16.17 33.25 -7.93
C ASP A 128 14.85 33.16 -7.15
N LEU A 129 14.79 33.74 -5.94
CA LEU A 129 13.57 33.80 -5.13
C LEU A 129 12.45 34.55 -5.86
N SER A 130 12.76 35.72 -6.45
CA SER A 130 11.83 36.51 -7.26
C SER A 130 11.30 35.75 -8.49
N ARG A 131 12.16 34.99 -9.18
CA ARG A 131 11.74 34.09 -10.27
C ARG A 131 10.76 33.03 -9.79
N ARG A 132 11.11 32.31 -8.72
CA ARG A 132 10.27 31.25 -8.15
C ARG A 132 8.89 31.77 -7.76
N VAL A 133 8.79 32.95 -7.15
CA VAL A 133 7.51 33.59 -6.80
C VAL A 133 6.69 33.95 -8.04
N ARG A 134 7.32 34.54 -9.05
CA ARG A 134 6.63 34.89 -10.31
C ARG A 134 6.10 33.64 -11.02
N GLU A 135 6.86 32.57 -11.04
CA GLU A 135 6.42 31.28 -11.59
C GLU A 135 5.28 30.67 -10.78
N TYR A 136 5.37 30.69 -9.44
CA TYR A 136 4.29 30.19 -8.58
C TYR A 136 2.99 30.97 -8.78
N ARG A 137 3.05 32.30 -8.84
CA ARG A 137 1.89 33.18 -9.12
C ARG A 137 1.29 32.89 -10.50
N ARG A 138 2.11 32.60 -11.52
CA ARG A 138 1.62 32.22 -12.85
C ARG A 138 0.89 30.88 -12.87
N ARG A 139 1.29 29.90 -12.04
CA ARG A 139 0.63 28.59 -11.96
C ARG A 139 -0.70 28.59 -11.21
N GLN A 140 -1.01 29.65 -10.46
CA GLN A 140 -2.28 29.79 -9.72
C GLN A 140 -3.33 30.69 -10.42
N ARG A 141 -2.98 31.32 -11.55
CA ARG A 141 -3.94 32.01 -12.43
C ARG A 141 -4.36 31.08 -13.55
#